data_AF-I0RB94-F1
#
_entry.id   AF-I0RB94-F1
#
_cell.length_a   1.000
_cell.length_b   1.000
_cell.length_c   1.000
_cell.angle_alpha   90.00
_cell.angle_beta   90.00
_cell.angle_gamma   90.00
#
_symmetry.space_group_name_H-M   'P 1'
#
loop_
_entity.id
_entity.type
_entity.pdbx_description
1 polymer ?
#
loop_
_entity_poly.entity_id
_entity_poly.type
_entity_poly.pdbx_seq_one_letter_code
_entity_poly.pdbx_strand_id
1 'polypeptide(L)' 'MPYNLITLEHAWHEGEGDRSYRYWKEVHDRFFCEEYKSVGKNFYEQAPMLCEVFEKIY' A
#
# COMPACT_ATOMS: atom_id res chain seq x y z
N MET A 1 6.27 5.49 -6.85
CA MET A 1 5.15 5.55 -7.82
C MET A 1 3.91 6.10 -7.13
N PRO A 2 2.93 6.70 -7.83
CA PRO A 2 1.65 7.08 -7.21
C PRO A 2 0.91 5.86 -6.64
N TYR A 3 0.25 6.03 -5.50
CA TYR A 3 -0.46 4.95 -4.80
C TYR A 3 -1.51 4.24 -5.69
N ASN A 4 -2.30 5.00 -6.44
CA ASN A 4 -3.30 4.48 -7.37
C ASN A 4 -2.73 3.76 -8.60
N LEU A 5 -1.42 3.78 -8.80
CA LEU A 5 -0.75 3.06 -9.88
C LEU A 5 -0.03 1.81 -9.37
N ILE A 6 -0.07 1.50 -8.07
CA ILE A 6 0.52 0.27 -7.53
C ILE A 6 -0.09 -0.94 -8.23
N THR A 7 0.78 -1.82 -8.70
CA THR A 7 0.39 -2.93 -9.56
C THR A 7 -0.15 -4.10 -8.76
N LEU A 8 -0.94 -4.94 -9.42
CA LEU A 8 -1.37 -6.24 -8.90
C LEU A 8 -0.17 -7.10 -8.45
N GLU A 9 0.95 -7.00 -9.18
CA GLU A 9 2.18 -7.73 -8.89
C GLU A 9 2.82 -7.28 -7.57
N HIS A 10 2.90 -5.98 -7.30
CA HIS A 10 3.45 -5.50 -6.02
C HIS A 10 2.56 -5.89 -4.84
N ALA A 11 1.24 -5.69 -4.96
CA ALA A 11 0.28 -6.14 -3.96
C ALA A 11 0.37 -7.66 -3.70
N TRP A 12 0.64 -8.46 -4.74
CA TRP A 12 0.87 -9.90 -4.62
C TRP A 12 2.17 -10.23 -3.88
N HIS A 13 3.25 -9.47 -4.13
CA HIS A 13 4.54 -9.65 -3.48
C HIS A 13 4.50 -9.38 -1.97
N GLU A 14 3.74 -8.38 -1.52
CA GLU A 14 3.53 -8.10 -0.09
C GLU A 14 2.83 -9.27 0.62
N GLY A 15 2.07 -10.08 -0.13
CA GLY A 15 1.63 -11.40 0.31
C GLY A 15 0.58 -11.40 1.43
N GLU A 16 -0.09 -10.27 1.65
CA GLU A 16 -1.09 -10.09 2.71
C GLU A 16 -2.43 -10.77 2.40
N GLY A 17 -3.16 -11.17 3.45
CA GLY A 17 -4.52 -11.70 3.36
C GLY A 17 -4.68 -12.83 2.35
N ASP A 18 -5.63 -12.68 1.42
CA ASP A 18 -5.89 -13.60 0.32
C ASP A 18 -5.04 -13.32 -0.94
N ARG A 19 -4.06 -12.42 -0.82
CA ARG A 19 -3.20 -11.90 -1.90
C ARG A 19 -3.93 -11.22 -3.04
N SER A 20 -5.21 -10.89 -2.87
CA SER A 20 -5.93 -10.10 -3.86
C SER A 20 -5.56 -8.62 -3.74
N TYR A 21 -5.47 -7.95 -4.88
CA TYR A 21 -5.30 -6.49 -4.89
C TYR A 21 -6.44 -5.76 -4.18
N ARG A 22 -7.65 -6.32 -4.19
CA ARG A 22 -8.79 -5.75 -3.48
C ARG A 22 -8.54 -5.73 -1.98
N TYR A 23 -8.12 -6.86 -1.40
CA TYR A 23 -7.78 -6.93 0.01
C TYR A 23 -6.64 -5.96 0.34
N TRP A 24 -5.57 -5.99 -0.46
CA TRP A 24 -4.42 -5.09 -0.30
C TRP A 24 -4.83 -3.62 -0.29
N LYS A 25 -5.68 -3.19 -1.25
CA LYS A 25 -6.16 -1.81 -1.36
C LYS A 25 -6.99 -1.41 -0.14
N GLU A 26 -7.88 -2.28 0.34
CA GLU A 26 -8.73 -2.01 1.50
C GLU A 26 -7.92 -1.78 2.79
N VAL A 27 -6.94 -2.65 3.07
CA VAL A 27 -6.14 -2.53 4.29
C VAL A 27 -5.21 -1.34 4.24
N HIS A 28 -4.61 -1.06 3.07
CA HIS A 28 -3.73 0.09 2.88
C HIS A 28 -4.49 1.42 2.85
N ASP A 29 -5.70 1.48 2.29
CA ASP A 29 -6.55 2.67 2.34
C ASP A 29 -6.83 3.07 3.78
N ARG A 30 -7.23 2.10 4.63
CA ARG A 30 -7.47 2.34 6.04
C ARG A 30 -6.20 2.83 6.75
N PHE A 31 -5.09 2.12 6.56
CA PHE A 31 -3.81 2.46 7.18
C PHE A 31 -3.37 3.88 6.82
N PHE A 32 -3.27 4.21 5.52
CA PHE A 32 -2.80 5.53 5.12
C PHE A 32 -3.79 6.65 5.46
N CYS A 33 -5.10 6.39 5.44
CA CYS A 33 -6.09 7.35 5.93
C CYS A 33 -5.89 7.69 7.41
N GLU A 34 -5.61 6.70 8.26
CA GLU A 34 -5.36 6.90 9.68
C GLU A 34 -4.02 7.62 9.92
N GLU A 35 -2.95 7.19 9.27
CA GLU A 35 -1.62 7.81 9.38
C GLU A 35 -1.62 9.27 8.92
N TYR A 36 -2.25 9.60 7.78
CA TYR A 36 -2.35 10.99 7.31
C TYR A 36 -3.18 11.85 8.26
N LYS A 37 -4.29 11.32 8.80
CA LYS A 37 -5.12 12.04 9.76
C LYS A 37 -4.35 12.37 11.03
N SER A 38 -3.47 11.49 11.49
CA SER A 38 -2.64 11.71 12.69
C SER A 38 -1.74 12.95 12.58
N VAL A 39 -1.37 13.34 11.36
CA VAL A 39 -0.58 14.54 11.04
C VAL A 39 -1.41 15.69 10.45
N GLY A 40 -2.74 15.64 10.60
CA GLY A 40 -3.66 16.70 10.15
C GLY A 40 -3.82 16.79 8.63
N LYS A 41 -3.59 15.70 7.90
CA LYS A 41 -3.72 15.63 6.44
C LYS A 41 -4.79 14.61 6.03
N ASN A 42 -5.26 14.71 4.80
CA ASN A 42 -6.10 13.68 4.16
C ASN A 42 -5.24 12.87 3.20
N PHE A 43 -5.39 11.55 3.24
CA PHE A 43 -4.79 10.68 2.25
C PHE A 43 -5.43 10.90 0.86
N TYR A 44 -4.67 10.65 -0.20
CA TYR A 44 -5.10 10.87 -1.58
C TYR A 44 -4.46 9.86 -2.52
N GLU A 45 -5.18 9.52 -3.59
CA GLU A 45 -4.83 8.44 -4.52
C GLU A 45 -3.49 8.63 -5.24
N GLN A 46 -2.98 9.86 -5.41
CA GLN A 46 -1.69 10.13 -6.06
C GLN A 46 -0.53 10.29 -5.07
N ALA A 47 -0.73 9.91 -3.80
CA ALA A 47 0.33 9.95 -2.79
C ALA A 47 1.59 9.23 -3.31
N PRO A 48 2.78 9.82 -3.16
CA PRO A 48 4.01 9.19 -3.62
C PRO A 48 4.35 8.01 -2.71
N MET A 49 4.44 6.83 -3.31
CA MET A 49 4.78 5.58 -2.63
C MET A 49 6.20 5.14 -2.97
N LEU A 50 6.91 4.69 -1.94
CA LEU A 50 8.14 3.92 -2.07
C LEU A 50 7.76 2.44 -2.00
N CYS A 51 7.98 1.71 -3.09
CA CYS A 51 7.69 0.29 -3.21
C CYS A 51 9.02 -0.47 -3.17
N GLU A 52 9.20 -1.31 -2.17
CA GLU A 52 10.43 -2.08 -1.98
C GLU A 52 10.17 -3.56 -2.23
N VAL A 53 11.15 -4.23 -2.85
CA VAL A 53 11.17 -5.68 -3.00
C VAL A 53 12.47 -6.16 -2.38
N PHE A 54 12.36 -7.12 -1.46
CA PHE A 54 13.50 -7.64 -0.72
C PHE A 54 13.42 -9.17 -0.66
N GLU A 55 14.56 -9.78 -0.37
CA GLU A 55 14.69 -11.21 -0.17
C GLU A 55 15.23 -11.51 1.22
N LYS A 56 14.76 -12.60 1.82
CA LYS A 56 15.23 -13.07 3.12
C LYS A 56 16.57 -13.79 2.93
N ILE A 57 17.63 -13.26 3.54
CA ILE A 57 18.98 -13.85 3.45
C ILE A 57 19.25 -14.92 4.53
N TYR A 58 18.62 -14.80 5.71
CA TYR A 58 18.70 -15.75 6.84
C TYR A 58 17.36 -15.87 7.57
#